data_AF-A0A3D0DRJ6-F1
#
_entry.id   AF-A0A3D0DRJ6-F1
#
_cell.length_a   1.000
_cell.length_b   1.000
_cell.length_c   1.000
_cell.angle_alpha   90.00
_cell.angle_beta   90.00
_cell.angle_gamma   90.00
#
_symmetry.space_group_name_H-M   'P 1'
#
loop_
_entity.id
_entity.type
_entity.pdbx_description
1 polymer ?
#
loop_
_entity_poly.entity_id
_entity_poly.type
_entity_poly.pdbx_seq_one_letter_code
_entity_poly.pdbx_strand_id
1 'polypeptide(L)' 'MKPRFLKTATLLALALSSALAAQPALADDPPARVGRIALTQGEVSISAGPGDSPSSALVNWPLTSSNTVT' A
#
# COMPACT_ATOMS: atom_id res chain seq x y z
N MET A 1 42.60 24.64 5.70
CA MET A 1 42.14 23.25 5.94
C MET A 1 42.63 22.37 4.77
N LYS A 2 43.25 21.21 5.03
CA LYS A 2 43.90 20.38 4.00
C LYS A 2 42.84 19.77 3.04
N PRO A 3 43.06 19.77 1.71
CA PRO A 3 42.03 19.37 0.71
C PRO A 3 41.56 17.91 0.84
N ARG A 4 42.38 17.04 1.47
CA ARG A 4 42.00 15.66 1.79
C ARG A 4 40.86 15.57 2.81
N PHE A 5 40.83 16.47 3.81
CA PHE A 5 39.77 16.51 4.80
C PHE A 5 38.42 16.95 4.22
N LEU A 6 38.46 17.86 3.23
CA LEU A 6 37.26 18.35 2.56
C LEU A 6 36.59 17.25 1.73
N LYS A 7 37.39 16.39 1.07
CA LYS A 7 36.94 15.22 0.30
C LYS A 7 36.32 14.14 1.18
N THR A 8 36.94 13.83 2.31
CA THR A 8 36.38 12.85 3.26
C THR A 8 35.08 13.34 3.89
N ALA A 9 34.98 14.64 4.20
CA ALA A 9 33.75 15.22 4.73
C ALA A 9 32.61 15.20 3.71
N THR A 10 32.90 15.46 2.43
CA THR A 10 31.89 15.39 1.35
C THR A 10 31.43 13.98 1.07
N LEU A 11 32.34 12.98 1.07
CA LEU A 11 31.97 11.57 0.92
C LEU A 11 31.11 11.09 2.10
N LEU A 12 31.44 11.49 3.33
CA LEU A 12 30.66 11.15 4.51
C LEU A 12 29.26 11.80 4.46
N ALA A 13 29.18 13.08 4.06
CA ALA A 13 27.90 13.76 3.89
C ALA A 13 27.03 13.06 2.83
N LEU A 14 27.61 12.69 1.69
CA LEU A 14 26.91 11.98 0.63
C LEU A 14 26.41 10.59 1.07
N ALA A 15 27.24 9.85 1.81
CA ALA A 15 26.87 8.56 2.37
C ALA A 15 25.70 8.68 3.35
N LEU A 16 25.74 9.66 4.26
CA LEU A 16 24.68 9.93 5.22
C LEU A 16 23.36 10.34 4.53
N SER A 17 23.44 11.18 3.49
CA SER A 17 22.25 11.57 2.70
C SER A 17 21.64 10.38 1.95
N SER A 18 22.46 9.49 1.39
CA SER A 18 21.98 8.29 0.69
C SER A 18 21.33 7.28 1.62
N ALA A 19 21.85 7.11 2.84
CA ALA A 19 21.25 6.24 3.84
C ALA A 19 19.88 6.76 4.31
N LEU A 20 19.74 8.08 4.47
CA LEU A 20 18.48 8.70 4.88
C LEU A 20 17.42 8.66 3.76
N ALA A 21 17.84 8.70 2.49
CA ALA A 21 16.96 8.53 1.32
C ALA A 21 16.55 7.07 1.09
N ALA A 22 17.33 6.12 1.62
CA ALA A 22 17.03 4.69 1.58
C ALA A 22 16.22 4.21 2.78
N GLN A 23 15.77 5.11 3.67
CA GLN A 23 14.68 4.74 4.56
C GLN A 23 13.54 4.22 3.68
N PRO A 24 12.98 3.04 3.96
CA PRO A 24 11.72 2.67 3.35
C PRO A 24 10.79 3.84 3.70
N ALA A 25 10.35 4.58 2.69
CA ALA A 25 9.21 5.47 2.84
C ALA A 25 8.22 4.63 3.63
N LEU A 26 7.88 5.08 4.85
CA LEU A 26 6.90 4.42 5.73
C LEU A 26 5.76 4.04 4.81
N ALA A 27 5.77 2.78 4.39
CA ALA A 27 4.99 2.41 3.24
C ALA A 27 3.59 2.50 3.79
N ASP A 28 2.86 3.52 3.33
CA ASP A 28 1.42 3.43 3.24
C ASP A 28 1.17 2.00 2.79
N ASP A 29 0.53 1.25 3.67
CA ASP A 29 0.26 -0.17 3.55
C ASP A 29 0.04 -0.49 2.06
N PRO A 30 0.86 -1.36 1.42
CA PRO A 30 0.77 -1.61 -0.02
C PRO A 30 -0.70 -1.73 -0.41
N PRO A 31 -1.17 -1.04 -1.46
CA PRO A 31 -2.59 -0.78 -1.70
C PRO A 31 -3.37 -2.04 -1.43
N ALA A 32 -4.26 -1.97 -0.44
CA ALA A 32 -4.92 -3.12 0.18
C ALA A 32 -5.21 -4.18 -0.87
N ARG A 33 -4.72 -5.41 -0.68
CA ARG A 33 -4.82 -6.49 -1.68
C ARG A 33 -6.28 -6.64 -2.11
N VAL A 34 -6.60 -6.19 -3.32
CA VAL A 34 -7.97 -6.21 -3.85
C VAL A 34 -8.27 -7.62 -4.35
N GLY A 35 -9.22 -8.31 -3.70
CA GLY A 35 -9.74 -9.60 -4.16
C GLY A 35 -10.64 -9.45 -5.39
N ARG A 36 -10.75 -10.51 -6.22
CA ARG A 36 -11.71 -10.57 -7.33
C ARG A 36 -12.64 -11.77 -7.16
N ILE A 37 -13.93 -11.55 -7.35
CA ILE A 37 -14.95 -12.60 -7.34
C ILE A 37 -15.56 -12.70 -8.73
N ALA A 38 -15.65 -13.92 -9.25
CA ALA A 38 -16.37 -14.22 -10.49
C ALA A 38 -17.46 -15.25 -10.15
N LEU A 39 -18.71 -14.86 -10.35
CA LEU A 39 -19.87 -15.73 -10.18
C LEU A 39 -20.43 -16.09 -11.56
N THR A 40 -20.70 -17.37 -11.79
CA THR A 40 -21.21 -17.87 -13.07
C THR A 40 -22.72 -17.73 -13.20
N GLN A 41 -23.46 -17.68 -12.09
CA GLN A 41 -24.92 -17.54 -12.06
C GLN A 41 -25.39 -17.03 -10.69
N GLY A 42 -26.35 -16.08 -10.69
CA GLY A 42 -26.91 -15.48 -9.48
C GLY A 42 -26.44 -14.03 -9.25
N GLU A 43 -26.97 -13.40 -8.21
CA GLU A 43 -26.57 -12.06 -7.76
C GLU A 43 -25.61 -12.18 -6.58
N VAL A 44 -24.57 -11.33 -6.52
CA VAL A 44 -23.63 -11.26 -5.40
C VAL A 44 -24.03 -10.07 -4.54
N SER A 45 -24.14 -10.26 -3.22
CA SER A 45 -24.36 -9.17 -2.27
C SER A 45 -23.11 -8.92 -1.43
N ILE A 46 -22.74 -7.64 -1.26
CA ILE A 46 -21.56 -7.21 -0.52
C ILE A 46 -21.95 -6.22 0.58
N SER A 47 -21.41 -6.44 1.78
CA SER A 47 -21.38 -5.45 2.87
C SER A 47 -19.97 -4.86 3.01
N ALA A 48 -19.86 -3.55 3.19
CA ALA A 48 -18.57 -2.84 3.30
C ALA A 48 -17.87 -3.07 4.65
N GLY A 49 -18.64 -3.34 5.70
CA GLY A 49 -18.11 -3.72 7.01
C GLY A 49 -19.17 -4.37 7.92
N PRO A 50 -18.78 -4.71 9.16
CA PRO A 50 -19.70 -5.29 10.14
C PRO A 50 -20.84 -4.31 10.47
N GLY A 51 -22.08 -4.73 10.22
CA GLY A 51 -23.28 -3.92 10.47
C GLY A 51 -23.77 -3.11 9.27
N ASP A 52 -23.05 -3.11 8.14
CA ASP A 52 -23.55 -2.52 6.90
C ASP A 52 -24.58 -3.43 6.23
N SER A 53 -25.65 -2.80 5.72
CA SER A 53 -26.66 -3.48 4.92
C SER A 53 -26.04 -4.03 3.63
N PRO A 54 -26.26 -5.33 3.30
CA PRO A 54 -25.80 -5.91 2.06
C PRO A 54 -26.40 -5.18 0.86
N SER A 55 -25.59 -4.96 -0.17
CA SER A 55 -26.01 -4.34 -1.42
C SER A 55 -25.54 -5.15 -2.62
N SER A 56 -26.26 -5.03 -3.74
CA SER A 56 -25.90 -5.70 -5.00
C SER A 56 -24.49 -5.29 -5.44
N ALA A 57 -23.64 -6.27 -5.70
CA ALA A 57 -22.28 -6.05 -6.14
C ALA A 57 -22.25 -5.55 -7.59
N LEU A 58 -21.53 -4.44 -7.82
CA LEU A 58 -21.24 -3.99 -9.18
C LEU A 58 -20.09 -4.81 -9.79
N VAL A 59 -20.01 -4.81 -11.12
CA VAL A 59 -18.88 -5.40 -11.85
C VAL A 59 -17.59 -4.67 -11.44
N ASN A 60 -16.54 -5.43 -11.13
CA ASN A 60 -15.24 -4.93 -10.68
C ASN A 60 -15.27 -4.14 -9.36
N TRP A 61 -16.18 -4.48 -8.45
CA TRP A 61 -16.18 -3.89 -7.12
C TRP A 61 -14.89 -4.22 -6.33
N PRO A 62 -14.24 -3.24 -5.68
CA PRO A 62 -13.04 -3.48 -4.88
C PRO A 62 -13.38 -4.23 -3.59
N LEU A 63 -12.73 -5.39 -3.38
CA LEU A 63 -12.88 -6.18 -2.17
C LEU A 63 -11.68 -5.96 -1.23
N THR A 64 -11.98 -5.68 0.04
CA THR A 64 -11.02 -5.58 1.14
C THR A 64 -11.26 -6.70 2.15
N SER A 65 -10.33 -6.91 3.08
CA SER A 65 -10.46 -7.92 4.14
C SER A 65 -11.63 -7.70 5.10
N SER A 66 -12.21 -6.50 5.13
CA SER A 66 -13.34 -6.15 6.00
C SER A 66 -14.70 -6.45 5.39
N ASN A 67 -14.75 -6.75 4.09
CA ASN A 67 -15.99 -7.01 3.39
C ASN A 67 -16.56 -8.40 3.73
N THR A 68 -17.88 -8.49 3.80
CA THR A 68 -18.60 -9.77 3.81
C THR A 68 -19.31 -9.95 2.48
N VAL A 69 -19.20 -11.15 1.90
CA VAL A 69 -19.79 -11.49 0.60
C VAL A 69 -20.69 -12.70 0.76
N THR A 70 -21.91 -12.61 0.23
CA THR A 70 -22.95 -13.64 0.29
C THR A 70 -23.68 -13.76 -1.04
#